data_AF-A0A1I0M4T9-F1
#
_entry.id   AF-A0A1I0M4T9-F1
#
_cell.length_a   1.000
_cell.length_b   1.000
_cell.length_c   1.000
_cell.angle_alpha   90.00
_cell.angle_beta   90.00
_cell.angle_gamma   90.00
#
_symmetry.space_group_name_H-M   'P 1'
#
loop_
_entity.id
_entity.type
_entity.pdbx_description
1 polymer ?
#
loop_
_entity_poly.entity_id
_entity_poly.type
_entity_poly.pdbx_seq_one_letter_code
_entity_poly.pdbx_strand_id
1 'polypeptide(L)'
;MNAIIKKEDDKRVTLILDGRLDASVASHIAKEVEPLFDYSDCEIVIDCSQLDYISSSGLRLLMIINQRCRANHCELYIKGLQERVLDVFQTTGFVNLFQFK
;
A
#
# COMPACT_ATOMS: atom_id res chain seq x y z
N MET A 1 -8.53 -11.12 -2.86
CA MET A 1 -7.60 -9.99 -2.71
C MET A 1 -6.47 -10.27 -3.65
N ASN A 2 -6.21 -9.37 -4.59
CA ASN A 2 -5.12 -9.48 -5.53
C ASN A 2 -4.17 -8.30 -5.32
N ALA A 3 -2.87 -8.57 -5.32
CA ALA A 3 -1.83 -7.56 -5.34
C ALA A 3 -1.06 -7.66 -6.67
N ILE A 4 -0.99 -6.55 -7.42
CA ILE A 4 -0.27 -6.51 -8.69
C ILE A 4 0.79 -5.41 -8.61
N ILE A 5 2.04 -5.77 -8.85
CA ILE A 5 3.15 -4.81 -8.96
C ILE A 5 3.34 -4.50 -10.44
N LYS A 6 3.18 -3.23 -10.81
CA LYS A 6 3.38 -2.72 -12.17
C LYS A 6 4.49 -1.68 -12.17
N LYS A 7 5.58 -1.95 -12.87
CA LYS A 7 6.61 -0.94 -13.16
C LYS A 7 6.12 -0.09 -14.34
N GLU A 8 5.97 1.22 -14.13
CA GLU A 8 5.54 2.14 -15.19
C GLU A 8 6.73 2.70 -15.96
N ASP A 9 7.80 3.04 -15.24
CA ASP A 9 9.10 3.45 -15.76
C ASP A 9 10.20 3.20 -14.70
N ASP A 10 11.42 3.70 -14.93
CA ASP A 10 12.52 3.56 -13.97
C ASP A 10 12.36 4.38 -12.69
N LYS A 11 11.41 5.32 -12.66
CA LYS A 11 11.16 6.23 -11.54
C LYS A 11 9.85 5.95 -10.80
N ARG A 12 8.96 5.10 -11.33
CA ARG A 12 7.67 4.81 -10.70
C ARG A 12 7.27 3.34 -10.80
N VAL A 13 6.86 2.81 -9.64
CA VAL A 13 6.22 1.50 -9.49
C VAL A 13 4.86 1.67 -8.81
N THR A 14 3.85 0.97 -9.30
CA THR A 14 2.51 0.96 -8.72
C THR A 14 2.18 -0.41 -8.15
N LEU A 15 1.78 -0.47 -6.88
CA LEU A 15 1.14 -1.61 -6.24
C LEU A 15 -0.38 -1.42 -6.33
N ILE A 16 -1.06 -2.25 -7.11
CA ILE A 16 -2.53 -2.23 -7.22
C ILE A 16 -3.09 -3.22 -6.21
N LEU A 17 -4.00 -2.76 -5.36
CA LEU A 17 -4.70 -3.56 -4.37
C LEU A 17 -6.18 -3.68 -4.74
N ASP A 18 -6.63 -4.91 -4.97
CA ASP A 18 -8.00 -5.22 -5.41
C ASP A 18 -8.68 -6.23 -4.46
N GLY A 19 -9.80 -5.80 -3.86
CA GLY A 19 -10.64 -6.58 -2.97
C GLY A 19 -10.51 -6.14 -1.51
N ARG A 20 -10.30 -7.09 -0.59
CA ARG A 20 -10.34 -6.87 0.85
C ARG A 20 -9.04 -7.28 1.51
N LEU A 21 -8.41 -6.37 2.25
CA LEU A 21 -7.16 -6.62 2.97
C LEU A 21 -7.42 -6.76 4.48
N ASP A 22 -7.66 -8.00 4.91
CA ASP A 22 -7.92 -8.35 6.30
C ASP A 22 -7.02 -9.49 6.82
N ALA A 23 -7.26 -9.94 8.05
CA ALA A 23 -6.40 -10.94 8.69
C ALA A 23 -6.34 -12.29 7.95
N SER A 24 -7.37 -12.63 7.16
CA SER A 24 -7.41 -13.90 6.42
C SER A 24 -6.41 -13.93 5.27
N VAL A 25 -6.09 -12.77 4.69
CA VAL A 25 -5.21 -12.65 3.50
C VAL A 25 -3.91 -11.91 3.77
N ALA A 26 -3.81 -11.12 4.85
CA ALA A 26 -2.67 -10.22 5.10
C ALA A 26 -1.31 -10.93 5.06
N SER A 27 -1.18 -12.13 5.63
CA SER A 27 0.08 -12.88 5.63
C SER A 27 0.49 -13.37 4.24
N HIS A 28 -0.49 -13.65 3.37
CA HIS A 28 -0.23 -14.05 1.99
C HIS A 28 0.16 -12.84 1.15
N ILE A 29 -0.61 -11.76 1.22
CA ILE A 29 -0.33 -10.51 0.50
C ILE A 29 1.02 -9.92 0.94
N ALA A 30 1.39 -10.06 2.22
CA ALA A 30 2.70 -9.64 2.71
C ALA A 30 3.87 -10.25 1.92
N LYS A 31 3.74 -11.51 1.48
CA LYS A 31 4.74 -12.18 0.64
C LYS A 31 4.66 -11.71 -0.80
N GLU A 32 3.46 -11.50 -1.33
CA GLU A 32 3.27 -11.03 -2.72
C GLU A 32 3.85 -9.63 -2.95
N VAL A 33 3.90 -8.80 -1.90
CA VAL A 33 4.45 -7.44 -1.99
C VAL A 33 5.96 -7.37 -1.69
N GLU A 34 6.62 -8.46 -1.27
CA GLU A 34 8.06 -8.48 -1.01
C GLU A 34 8.91 -7.97 -2.19
N PRO A 35 8.58 -8.26 -3.47
CA PRO A 35 9.34 -7.72 -4.60
C PRO A 35 9.33 -6.18 -4.70
N LEU A 36 8.42 -5.47 -4.02
CA LEU A 36 8.50 -4.01 -3.91
C LEU A 36 9.73 -3.54 -3.15
N PHE A 37 10.28 -4.39 -2.28
CA PHE A 37 11.43 -4.05 -1.43
C PHE A 37 12.77 -4.16 -2.16
N ASP A 38 12.77 -4.62 -3.42
CA ASP A 38 13.96 -4.63 -4.27
C ASP A 38 14.13 -3.31 -5.05
N TYR A 39 13.12 -2.43 -5.03
CA TYR A 39 13.20 -1.10 -5.64
C TYR A 39 13.82 -0.08 -4.68
N SER A 40 14.64 0.82 -5.23
CA SER A 40 15.23 1.96 -4.52
C SER A 40 15.13 3.24 -5.35
N ASP A 41 15.25 4.39 -4.69
CA ASP A 41 15.38 5.72 -5.32
C ASP A 41 14.26 6.04 -6.35
N CYS A 42 13.04 5.55 -6.09
CA CYS A 42 11.90 5.71 -6.96
C CYS A 42 10.60 6.05 -6.22
N GLU A 43 9.56 6.38 -6.96
CA GLU A 43 8.21 6.58 -6.45
C GLU A 43 7.45 5.26 -6.39
N ILE A 44 6.88 4.94 -5.23
CA ILE A 44 5.96 3.82 -5.02
C ILE A 44 4.55 4.37 -4.81
N VAL A 45 3.62 3.98 -5.68
CA VAL A 45 2.19 4.33 -5.54
C VAL A 45 1.41 3.09 -5.14
N ILE A 46 0.67 3.14 -4.04
CA ILE A 46 -0.32 2.11 -3.70
C ILE A 46 -1.68 2.59 -4.22
N ASP A 47 -2.18 1.94 -5.26
CA ASP A 47 -3.49 2.18 -5.83
C ASP A 47 -4.55 1.35 -5.09
N CYS A 48 -5.36 2.05 -4.31
CA CYS A 48 -6.46 1.51 -3.51
C CYS A 48 -7.83 1.69 -4.17
N SER A 49 -7.88 2.05 -5.46
CA SER A 49 -9.15 2.33 -6.17
C SER A 49 -10.12 1.16 -6.17
N GLN A 50 -9.61 -0.07 -6.01
CA GLN A 50 -10.40 -1.30 -5.91
C GLN A 50 -10.28 -1.97 -4.52
N LEU A 51 -9.78 -1.25 -3.51
CA LEU A 51 -9.69 -1.75 -2.14
C LEU A 51 -10.98 -1.41 -1.38
N ASP A 52 -11.83 -2.41 -1.17
CA ASP A 52 -13.16 -2.24 -0.57
C ASP A 52 -13.14 -2.20 0.96
N TYR A 53 -12.09 -2.79 1.56
CA TYR A 53 -12.00 -2.96 3.00
C TYR A 53 -10.55 -3.16 3.45
N ILE A 54 -10.22 -2.59 4.62
CA ILE A 54 -8.95 -2.83 5.31
C ILE A 54 -9.20 -3.01 6.82
N SER A 55 -8.50 -3.96 7.43
CA SER A 55 -8.49 -4.14 8.90
C SER A 55 -7.13 -3.77 9.50
N SER A 56 -6.99 -3.88 10.82
CA SER A 56 -5.71 -3.63 11.53
C SER A 56 -4.54 -4.43 10.97
N SER A 57 -4.77 -5.64 10.46
CA SER A 57 -3.74 -6.47 9.82
C SER A 57 -3.28 -5.87 8.49
N GLY A 58 -4.20 -5.31 7.70
CA GLY A 58 -3.89 -4.61 6.47
C GLY A 58 -3.17 -3.30 6.71
N LEU A 59 -3.63 -2.51 7.69
CA LEU A 59 -2.96 -1.27 8.09
C LEU A 59 -1.52 -1.52 8.55
N ARG A 60 -1.28 -2.59 9.32
CA ARG A 60 0.06 -3.01 9.71
C ARG A 60 0.92 -3.35 8.49
N LEU A 61 0.36 -4.03 7.48
CA LEU A 61 1.08 -4.31 6.25
C LEU A 61 1.49 -3.02 5.53
N LEU A 62 0.58 -2.03 5.42
CA LEU A 62 0.92 -0.73 4.82
C LEU A 62 2.02 -0.01 5.60
N MET A 63 2.07 -0.12 6.93
CA MET A 63 3.18 0.43 7.73
C MET A 63 4.51 -0.25 7.41
N ILE A 64 4.53 -1.57 7.26
CA ILE A 64 5.74 -2.32 6.90
C ILE A 64 6.22 -1.88 5.52
N ILE A 65 5.32 -1.76 4.53
CA ILE A 65 5.67 -1.27 3.20
C ILE A 65 6.26 0.14 3.28
N ASN A 66 5.61 1.08 3.99
CA ASN A 66 6.12 2.45 4.18
C ASN A 66 7.52 2.47 4.81
N GLN A 67 7.76 1.67 5.85
CA GLN A 67 9.09 1.57 6.48
C GLN A 67 10.16 1.05 5.52
N ARG A 68 9.83 0.03 4.71
CA ARG A 68 10.75 -0.54 3.72
C ARG A 68 11.04 0.42 2.57
N CYS A 69 10.01 1.05 2.01
CA CYS A 69 10.19 2.06 0.97
C CYS A 69 11.07 3.22 1.46
N ARG A 70 10.85 3.72 2.67
CA ARG A 70 11.72 4.76 3.26
C ARG A 70 13.16 4.31 3.43
N ALA A 71 13.38 3.06 3.85
CA ALA A 71 14.73 2.50 4.00
C ALA A 71 15.47 2.40 2.65
N ASN A 72 14.73 2.23 1.55
CA ASN A 72 15.26 2.19 0.19
C ASN A 72 15.24 3.55 -0.52
N HIS A 73 15.05 4.66 0.22
CA HIS A 73 14.97 6.02 -0.35
C HIS A 73 13.84 6.22 -1.37
N CYS A 74 12.78 5.40 -1.29
CA CYS A 74 11.59 5.57 -2.11
C CYS A 74 10.57 6.50 -1.45
N GLU A 75 9.90 7.32 -2.27
CA GLU A 75 8.73 8.09 -1.85
C GLU A 75 7.47 7.25 -2.01
N LEU A 76 6.66 7.13 -0.96
CA LEU A 76 5.45 6.32 -0.98
C LEU A 76 4.17 7.18 -0.93
N TYR A 77 3.28 6.93 -1.88
CA TYR A 77 1.98 7.60 -2.01
C TYR A 77 0.84 6.59 -1.99
N ILE A 78 -0.30 6.99 -1.43
CA ILE A 78 -1.58 6.30 -1.52
C ILE A 78 -2.46 7.03 -2.53
N LYS A 79 -3.11 6.28 -3.42
CA LYS A 79 -4.04 6.81 -4.41
C LYS A 79 -5.39 6.10 -4.31
N GLY A 80 -6.47 6.82 -4.57
CA GLY A 80 -7.77 6.21 -4.86
C GLY A 80 -8.42 5.49 -3.68
N LEU A 81 -8.28 5.98 -2.44
CA LEU A 81 -9.01 5.37 -1.33
C LEU A 81 -10.52 5.48 -1.53
N GLN A 82 -11.22 4.34 -1.44
CA GLN A 82 -12.67 4.33 -1.32
C GLN A 82 -13.11 4.91 0.03
N GLU A 83 -14.33 5.46 0.10
CA GLU A 83 -14.89 6.14 1.29
C GLU A 83 -14.71 5.32 2.57
N ARG A 84 -15.09 4.03 2.55
CA ARG A 84 -14.94 3.15 3.72
C ARG A 84 -13.50 2.97 4.18
N VAL A 85 -12.54 2.92 3.26
CA VAL A 85 -11.12 2.77 3.60
C VAL A 85 -10.56 4.11 4.10
N LEU A 86 -11.00 5.23 3.50
CA LEU A 86 -10.66 6.56 3.98
C LEU A 86 -11.14 6.79 5.42
N ASP A 87 -12.37 6.40 5.76
CA ASP A 87 -12.91 6.50 7.12
C ASP A 87 -12.05 5.73 8.13
N VAL A 88 -11.58 4.54 7.75
CA VAL A 88 -10.64 3.75 8.58
C VAL A 88 -9.32 4.51 8.73
N PHE A 89 -8.78 5.09 7.65
CA PHE A 89 -7.54 5.86 7.71
C PHE A 89 -7.67 7.10 8.60
N GLN A 90 -8.81 7.80 8.56
CA GLN A 90 -9.08 8.98 9.39
C GLN A 90 -9.25 8.59 10.87
N THR A 91 -10.10 7.60 11.14
CA THR A 91 -10.40 7.15 12.51
C THR A 91 -9.17 6.60 13.22
N THR A 92 -8.24 5.98 12.48
CA THR A 92 -6.99 5.44 13.02
C THR A 92 -5.81 6.41 12.97
N GLY A 93 -5.98 7.60 12.38
CA GLY A 93 -4.93 8.60 12.21
C GLY A 93 -3.90 8.28 11.11
N PHE A 94 -4.10 7.22 10.32
CA PHE A 94 -3.24 6.83 9.20
C PHE A 94 -3.18 7.90 8.10
N VAL A 95 -4.20 8.75 7.99
CA VAL A 95 -4.16 9.91 7.08
C VAL A 95 -2.97 10.85 7.36
N ASN A 96 -2.41 10.84 8.56
CA ASN A 96 -1.25 11.67 8.91
C ASN A 96 0.10 10.98 8.66
N LEU A 97 0.09 9.69 8.31
CA LEU A 97 1.31 8.86 8.16
C LEU A 97 1.73 8.67 6.71
N PHE A 98 0.81 8.91 5.78
CA PHE A 98 0.96 8.65 4.36
C PHE A 98 0.81 9.94 3.55
N GLN A 99 1.47 9.98 2.40
CA GLN A 99 1.24 11.00 1.38
C GLN A 99 0.18 10.50 0.41
N PHE A 100 -0.60 11.41 -0.18
CA PHE A 100 -1.71 11.07 -1.06
C PHE A 100 -1.53 11.72 -2.44
N LYS A 101 -1.96 11.03 -3.49
CA LYS A 101 -2.03 11.53 -4.87
C LYS A 101 -3.39 11.28 -5.49
#